data_AF-A0A920H5U9-F1
#
_entry.id   AF-A0A920H5U9-F1
#
_cell.length_a   1.000
_cell.length_b   1.000
_cell.length_c   1.000
_cell.angle_alpha   90.00
_cell.angle_beta   90.00
_cell.angle_gamma   90.00
#
_symmetry.space_group_name_H-M   'P 1'
#
loop_
_entity.id
_entity.type
_entity.pdbx_description
1 polymer ?
#
loop_
_entity_poly.entity_id
_entity_poly.type
_entity_poly.pdbx_seq_one_letter_code
_entity_poly.pdbx_strand_id
1 'polypeptide(L)'
;MMKMINLFLTGERTSEGFYRVKNGIDQAISRGLAYAPYADLIWCETGTPDLEFAKTFAEGVRSKYPDQLLAYNCSPSFNWKKNLDDATIAKFQRELSAMGYKYQFITLAGIHSMWYNMFDLAHDYSGEEGMKHYVEKIQEPEFKANEKGYTFVSHQQEVGAGYFDDVTTVIQGGQSSVTALTGSTEEEQF
;
A
#
# COMPACT_ATOMS: atom_id res chain seq x y z
N MET A 1 23.48 -25.12 -14.40
CA MET A 1 22.57 -24.04 -14.81
C MET A 1 21.62 -24.45 -15.95
N MET A 2 22.12 -25.00 -17.08
CA MET A 2 21.28 -25.40 -18.23
C MET A 2 20.27 -26.54 -17.97
N LYS A 3 20.50 -27.40 -16.96
CA LYS A 3 19.55 -28.48 -16.58
C LYS A 3 18.27 -27.98 -15.88
N MET A 4 18.26 -26.77 -15.32
CA MET A 4 17.09 -26.24 -14.59
C MET A 4 16.06 -25.58 -15.51
N ILE A 5 16.48 -25.05 -16.67
CA ILE A 5 15.60 -24.32 -17.59
C ILE A 5 14.57 -25.27 -18.25
N ASN A 6 14.95 -26.50 -18.56
CA ASN A 6 14.07 -27.45 -19.24
C ASN A 6 13.00 -28.09 -18.34
N LEU A 7 13.11 -27.98 -17.01
CA LEU A 7 12.23 -28.71 -16.10
C LEU A 7 10.76 -28.24 -16.19
N PHE A 8 10.56 -26.95 -16.46
CA PHE A 8 9.23 -26.34 -16.47
C PHE A 8 8.66 -26.09 -17.85
N LEU A 9 9.40 -26.34 -18.94
CA LEU A 9 8.86 -26.17 -20.30
C LEU A 9 7.87 -27.31 -20.61
N THR A 10 6.77 -27.00 -21.28
CA THR A 10 5.84 -28.04 -21.76
C THR A 10 6.29 -28.64 -23.10
N GLY A 11 7.16 -27.93 -23.84
CA GLY A 11 7.56 -28.26 -25.21
C GLY A 11 6.74 -27.54 -26.29
N GLU A 12 5.62 -26.92 -25.92
CA GLU A 12 4.76 -26.17 -26.84
C GLU A 12 5.22 -24.72 -27.02
N ARG A 13 4.90 -24.14 -28.18
CA ARG A 13 5.13 -22.72 -28.49
C ARG A 13 3.84 -22.03 -28.92
N THR A 14 3.74 -20.74 -28.64
CA THR A 14 2.66 -19.88 -29.15
C THR A 14 2.99 -19.34 -30.55
N SER A 15 2.00 -18.77 -31.24
CA SER A 15 2.18 -18.13 -32.55
C SER A 15 3.17 -16.96 -32.54
N GLU A 16 3.24 -16.25 -31.41
CA GLU A 16 4.17 -15.15 -31.15
C GLU A 16 5.59 -15.66 -30.85
N GLY A 17 5.76 -16.97 -30.68
CA GLY A 17 7.05 -17.62 -30.50
C GLY A 17 7.46 -17.89 -29.05
N PHE A 18 6.61 -17.61 -28.06
CA PHE A 18 6.90 -17.90 -26.65
C PHE A 18 6.81 -19.39 -26.34
N TYR A 19 7.60 -19.87 -25.38
CA TYR A 19 7.48 -21.23 -24.85
C TYR A 19 6.43 -21.26 -23.74
N ARG A 20 5.56 -22.28 -23.76
CA ARG A 20 4.65 -22.53 -22.63
C ARG A 20 5.39 -23.20 -21.48
N VAL A 21 4.95 -22.86 -20.26
CA VAL A 21 5.57 -23.34 -19.02
C VAL A 21 4.53 -23.95 -18.09
N LYS A 22 4.97 -24.87 -17.24
CA LYS A 22 4.25 -25.38 -16.07
C LYS A 22 4.43 -24.36 -14.94
N ASN A 23 3.47 -23.45 -14.80
CA ASN A 23 3.44 -22.49 -13.70
C ASN A 23 3.10 -23.18 -12.37
N GLY A 24 3.50 -22.57 -11.25
CA GLY A 24 3.15 -23.06 -9.91
C GLY A 24 4.26 -22.86 -8.89
N ILE A 25 4.03 -23.42 -7.70
CA ILE A 25 4.88 -23.25 -6.52
C ILE A 25 6.32 -23.75 -6.74
N ASP A 26 6.50 -24.88 -7.41
CA ASP A 26 7.84 -25.45 -7.67
C ASP A 26 8.69 -24.52 -8.55
N GLN A 27 8.06 -23.92 -9.56
CA GLN A 27 8.74 -22.95 -10.42
C GLN A 27 9.07 -21.67 -9.66
N ALA A 28 8.16 -21.21 -8.79
CA ALA A 28 8.38 -20.06 -7.94
C ALA A 28 9.55 -20.27 -6.97
N ILE A 29 9.57 -21.38 -6.23
CA ILE A 29 10.67 -21.73 -5.30
C ILE A 29 11.98 -21.85 -6.07
N SER A 30 11.99 -22.51 -7.23
CA SER A 30 13.19 -22.64 -8.07
C SER A 30 13.78 -21.27 -8.45
N ARG A 31 12.94 -20.31 -8.83
CA ARG A 31 13.37 -18.94 -9.11
C ARG A 31 13.79 -18.18 -7.85
N GLY A 32 13.04 -18.29 -6.75
CA GLY A 32 13.38 -17.68 -5.47
C GLY A 32 14.78 -18.11 -5.00
N LEU A 33 15.08 -19.41 -5.04
CA LEU A 33 16.41 -19.94 -4.69
C LEU A 33 17.53 -19.44 -5.62
N ALA A 34 17.23 -19.21 -6.89
CA ALA A 34 18.18 -18.68 -7.85
C ALA A 34 18.46 -17.19 -7.63
N TYR A 35 17.46 -16.44 -7.15
CA TYR A 35 17.55 -14.99 -6.95
C TYR A 35 18.07 -14.61 -5.56
N ALA A 36 17.91 -15.47 -4.55
CA ALA A 36 18.30 -15.19 -3.17
C ALA A 36 19.72 -14.62 -2.97
N PRO A 37 20.78 -15.08 -3.65
CA PRO A 37 22.12 -14.48 -3.52
C PRO A 37 22.24 -13.03 -4.00
N TYR A 38 21.22 -12.50 -4.67
CA TYR A 38 21.22 -11.19 -5.33
C TYR A 38 20.07 -10.29 -4.87
N ALA A 39 19.28 -10.71 -3.88
CA ALA A 39 18.08 -10.00 -3.46
C ALA A 39 17.98 -9.97 -1.94
N ASP A 40 17.92 -8.76 -1.37
CA ASP A 40 17.70 -8.58 0.08
C ASP A 40 16.35 -9.15 0.52
N LEU A 41 15.32 -9.00 -0.33
CA LEU A 41 13.99 -9.58 -0.13
C LEU A 41 13.52 -10.31 -1.39
N ILE A 42 12.79 -11.41 -1.20
CA ILE A 42 12.15 -12.15 -2.30
C ILE A 42 10.64 -12.10 -2.17
N TRP A 43 9.96 -11.86 -3.28
CA TRP A 43 8.51 -11.88 -3.40
C TRP A 43 8.08 -12.82 -4.53
N CYS A 44 7.05 -13.64 -4.28
CA CYS A 44 6.30 -14.39 -5.28
C CYS A 44 4.87 -13.84 -5.35
N GLU A 45 4.43 -13.41 -6.53
CA GLU A 45 3.02 -13.09 -6.77
C GLU A 45 2.16 -14.36 -6.64
N THR A 46 0.93 -14.21 -6.13
CA THR A 46 -0.02 -15.32 -5.94
C THR A 46 -1.38 -15.00 -6.55
N GLY A 47 -2.18 -16.03 -6.85
CA GLY A 47 -3.54 -15.86 -7.39
C GLY A 47 -4.61 -15.62 -6.33
N THR A 48 -4.33 -15.98 -5.08
CA THR A 48 -5.25 -15.89 -3.93
C THR A 48 -4.46 -15.58 -2.64
N PRO A 49 -5.13 -15.04 -1.59
CA PRO A 49 -4.51 -14.86 -0.28
C PRO A 49 -4.51 -16.20 0.48
N ASP A 50 -3.47 -17.00 0.29
CA ASP A 50 -3.36 -18.37 0.81
C ASP A 50 -2.10 -18.52 1.70
N LEU A 51 -2.32 -18.77 3.00
CA LEU A 51 -1.25 -18.93 3.98
C LEU A 51 -0.47 -20.24 3.79
N GLU A 52 -1.09 -21.32 3.29
CA GLU A 52 -0.38 -22.59 3.06
C GLU A 52 0.54 -22.49 1.84
N PHE A 53 0.09 -21.81 0.78
CA PHE A 53 0.96 -21.47 -0.34
C PHE A 53 2.15 -20.61 0.12
N ALA A 54 1.87 -19.56 0.90
CA ALA A 54 2.91 -18.67 1.44
C ALA A 54 3.93 -19.44 2.30
N LYS A 55 3.44 -20.30 3.19
CA LYS A 55 4.29 -21.15 4.03
C LYS A 55 5.17 -22.08 3.20
N THR A 56 4.60 -22.76 2.21
CA THR A 56 5.33 -23.68 1.32
C THR A 56 6.44 -22.93 0.56
N PHE A 57 6.15 -21.74 0.06
CA PHE A 57 7.16 -20.90 -0.61
C PHE A 57 8.28 -20.49 0.34
N ALA A 58 7.91 -20.00 1.53
CA ALA A 58 8.86 -19.55 2.54
C ALA A 58 9.78 -20.67 2.99
N GLU A 59 9.24 -21.85 3.32
CA GLU A 59 10.01 -23.05 3.68
C GLU A 59 10.93 -23.49 2.53
N GLY A 60 10.41 -23.47 1.29
CA GLY A 60 11.19 -23.82 0.10
C GLY A 60 12.43 -22.95 -0.09
N VAL A 61 12.29 -21.62 0.00
CA VAL A 61 13.42 -20.69 -0.14
C VAL A 61 14.35 -20.76 1.08
N ARG A 62 13.79 -20.75 2.29
CA ARG A 62 14.56 -20.69 3.53
C ARG A 62 15.24 -22.01 3.90
N SER A 63 14.86 -23.13 3.27
CA SER A 63 15.58 -24.40 3.38
C SER A 63 17.06 -24.28 2.96
N LYS A 64 17.35 -23.40 1.99
CA LYS A 64 18.72 -23.13 1.51
C LYS A 64 19.28 -21.81 2.02
N TYR A 65 18.42 -20.81 2.22
CA TYR A 65 18.80 -19.48 2.72
C TYR A 65 18.00 -19.14 3.98
N PRO A 66 18.38 -19.70 5.15
CA PRO A 66 17.57 -19.63 6.36
C PRO A 66 17.20 -18.22 6.81
N ASP A 67 18.05 -17.23 6.51
CA ASP A 67 17.85 -15.84 6.92
C ASP A 67 17.21 -14.96 5.82
N GLN A 68 16.89 -15.52 4.65
CA GLN A 68 16.31 -14.76 3.54
C GLN A 68 15.01 -14.10 3.95
N LEU A 69 14.97 -12.77 3.89
CA LEU A 69 13.77 -11.98 4.12
C LEU A 69 12.83 -12.11 2.92
N LEU A 70 11.53 -12.15 3.20
CA LEU A 70 10.50 -12.28 2.18
C LEU A 70 9.57 -11.05 2.19
N ALA A 71 8.91 -10.82 1.06
CA ALA A 71 7.90 -9.81 0.91
C ALA A 71 6.58 -10.38 0.37
N TYR A 72 5.45 -9.82 0.81
CA TYR A 72 4.10 -10.29 0.46
C TYR A 72 3.19 -9.13 0.03
N ASN A 73 2.56 -9.29 -1.13
CA ASN A 73 1.52 -8.39 -1.62
C ASN A 73 0.15 -8.80 -1.07
N CYS A 74 -0.38 -8.04 -0.11
CA CYS A 74 -1.76 -8.14 0.36
C CYS A 74 -2.69 -7.47 -0.67
N SER A 75 -2.79 -8.07 -1.85
CA SER A 75 -3.37 -7.45 -3.04
C SER A 75 -4.86 -7.12 -2.92
N PRO A 76 -5.28 -5.89 -3.29
CA PRO A 76 -6.71 -5.57 -3.50
C PRO A 76 -7.34 -6.30 -4.69
N SER A 77 -6.54 -6.87 -5.59
CA SER A 77 -7.06 -7.72 -6.68
C SER A 77 -7.69 -9.02 -6.15
N PHE A 78 -7.43 -9.38 -4.89
CA PHE A 78 -8.12 -10.48 -4.23
C PHE A 78 -9.50 -10.05 -3.74
N ASN A 79 -10.51 -10.87 -3.99
CA ASN A 79 -11.74 -10.79 -3.22
C ASN A 79 -11.52 -11.49 -1.87
N TRP A 80 -11.06 -10.74 -0.86
CA TRP A 80 -10.65 -11.26 0.45
C TRP A 80 -11.75 -12.09 1.12
N LYS A 81 -12.98 -11.56 1.21
CA LYS A 81 -14.12 -12.24 1.87
C LYS A 81 -14.65 -13.43 1.10
N LYS A 82 -14.39 -13.53 -0.21
CA LYS A 82 -14.67 -14.74 -0.98
C LYS A 82 -13.69 -15.88 -0.67
N ASN A 83 -12.46 -15.55 -0.28
CA ASN A 83 -11.40 -16.54 -0.07
C ASN A 83 -11.22 -16.91 1.41
N LEU A 84 -11.47 -15.97 2.34
CA LEU A 84 -11.11 -16.11 3.74
C LEU A 84 -12.23 -15.65 4.68
N ASP A 85 -12.30 -16.27 5.86
CA ASP A 85 -13.12 -15.82 6.98
C ASP A 85 -12.48 -14.62 7.73
N ASP A 86 -13.27 -13.95 8.57
CA ASP A 86 -12.82 -12.74 9.29
C ASP A 86 -11.70 -13.01 10.29
N ALA A 87 -11.70 -14.17 10.96
CA ALA A 87 -10.66 -14.52 11.91
C ALA A 87 -9.32 -14.75 11.21
N THR A 88 -9.35 -15.32 10.01
CA THR A 88 -8.18 -15.54 9.16
C THR A 88 -7.67 -14.23 8.57
N ILE A 89 -8.55 -13.36 8.07
CA ILE A 89 -8.17 -12.01 7.60
C ILE A 89 -7.47 -11.23 8.72
N ALA A 90 -8.05 -11.21 9.93
CA ALA A 90 -7.53 -10.46 11.06
C ALA A 90 -6.11 -10.89 11.49
N LYS A 91 -5.76 -12.17 11.32
CA LYS A 91 -4.41 -12.69 11.65
C LYS A 91 -3.45 -12.80 10.47
N PHE A 92 -3.92 -12.58 9.24
CA PHE A 92 -3.20 -12.92 8.01
C PHE A 92 -1.75 -12.39 7.99
N GLN A 93 -1.58 -11.08 8.23
CA GLN A 93 -0.25 -10.46 8.23
C GLN A 93 0.67 -10.93 9.37
N ARG A 94 0.09 -11.26 10.53
CA ARG A 94 0.84 -11.81 11.67
C ARG A 94 1.39 -13.20 11.35
N GLU A 95 0.57 -14.07 10.76
CA GLU A 95 0.99 -15.40 10.33
C GLU A 95 2.08 -15.30 9.24
N LEU A 96 1.91 -14.43 8.25
CA LEU A 96 2.94 -14.15 7.24
C LEU A 96 4.26 -13.69 7.88
N SER A 97 4.21 -12.79 8.87
CA SER A 97 5.42 -12.32 9.55
C SER A 97 6.17 -13.45 10.26
N ALA A 98 5.45 -14.41 10.85
CA ALA A 98 6.04 -15.58 11.48
C ALA A 98 6.75 -16.51 10.46
N MET A 99 6.32 -16.51 9.20
CA MET A 99 6.93 -17.28 8.10
C MET A 99 8.15 -16.57 7.46
N GLY A 100 8.46 -15.33 7.86
CA GLY A 100 9.60 -14.57 7.32
C GLY A 100 9.24 -13.47 6.32
N TYR A 101 7.95 -13.22 6.07
CA TYR A 101 7.48 -12.08 5.27
C TYR A 101 7.56 -10.78 6.07
N LYS A 102 8.71 -10.11 5.99
CA LYS A 102 9.04 -8.92 6.80
C LYS A 102 8.67 -7.60 6.13
N TYR A 103 8.42 -7.61 4.82
CA TYR A 103 7.82 -6.48 4.12
C TYR A 103 6.46 -6.89 3.56
N GLN A 104 5.39 -6.26 4.03
CA GLN A 104 4.03 -6.57 3.63
C GLN A 104 3.34 -5.29 3.22
N PHE A 105 2.66 -5.30 2.08
CA PHE A 105 2.12 -4.08 1.48
C PHE A 105 0.82 -4.35 0.75
N ILE A 106 -0.04 -3.33 0.67
CA ILE A 106 -1.27 -3.33 -0.11
C ILE A 106 -1.03 -2.40 -1.31
N THR A 107 -0.85 -2.98 -2.50
CA THR A 107 -0.43 -2.24 -3.70
C THR A 107 -1.35 -1.10 -4.10
N LEU A 108 -2.68 -1.30 -4.04
CA LEU A 108 -3.67 -0.33 -4.55
C LEU A 108 -4.47 0.36 -3.45
N ALA A 109 -3.99 0.37 -2.20
CA ALA A 109 -4.71 0.96 -1.07
C ALA A 109 -5.10 2.43 -1.30
N GLY A 110 -4.14 3.24 -1.78
CA GLY A 110 -4.37 4.66 -2.04
C GLY A 110 -5.43 4.93 -3.12
N ILE A 111 -5.42 4.15 -4.21
CA ILE A 111 -6.39 4.29 -5.30
C ILE A 111 -7.80 3.93 -4.82
N HIS A 112 -7.96 2.77 -4.17
CA HIS A 112 -9.26 2.34 -3.67
C HIS A 112 -9.82 3.31 -2.63
N SER A 113 -8.98 3.80 -1.71
CA SER A 113 -9.39 4.77 -0.70
C SER A 113 -9.79 6.11 -1.32
N MET A 114 -8.93 6.69 -2.16
CA MET A 114 -9.18 8.02 -2.74
C MET A 114 -10.38 8.03 -3.67
N TRP A 115 -10.47 7.08 -4.59
CA TRP A 115 -11.54 7.08 -5.60
C TRP A 115 -12.90 6.73 -4.99
N TYR A 116 -12.94 5.81 -4.03
CA TYR A 116 -14.20 5.48 -3.36
C TYR A 116 -14.71 6.69 -2.56
N ASN A 117 -13.87 7.33 -1.73
CA ASN A 117 -14.30 8.48 -0.94
C ASN A 117 -14.72 9.66 -1.82
N MET A 118 -14.00 9.91 -2.94
CA MET A 118 -14.38 10.96 -3.88
C MET A 118 -15.70 10.63 -4.61
N PHE A 119 -15.90 9.38 -5.02
CA PHE A 119 -17.17 8.96 -5.63
C PHE A 119 -18.33 9.10 -4.65
N ASP A 120 -18.16 8.63 -3.41
CA ASP A 120 -19.15 8.69 -2.34
C ASP A 120 -19.52 10.12 -1.95
N LEU A 121 -18.53 11.03 -1.92
CA LEU A 121 -18.77 12.46 -1.75
C LEU A 121 -19.50 13.06 -2.96
N ALA A 122 -18.99 12.85 -4.17
CA ALA A 122 -19.54 13.47 -5.37
C ALA A 122 -20.98 13.02 -5.67
N HIS A 123 -21.31 11.76 -5.39
CA HIS A 123 -22.65 11.22 -5.54
C HIS A 123 -23.65 11.98 -4.69
N ASP A 124 -23.40 12.08 -3.38
CA ASP A 124 -24.33 12.72 -2.45
C ASP A 124 -24.31 14.25 -2.62
N TYR A 125 -23.14 14.84 -2.82
CA TYR A 125 -22.99 16.28 -3.05
C TYR A 125 -23.76 16.76 -4.30
N SER A 126 -23.90 15.92 -5.33
CA SER A 126 -24.68 16.23 -6.53
C SER A 126 -26.21 16.25 -6.31
N GLY A 127 -26.68 15.76 -5.15
CA GLY A 127 -28.07 15.82 -4.73
C GLY A 127 -28.50 17.19 -4.19
N GLU A 128 -29.58 17.22 -3.42
CA GLU A 128 -30.18 18.49 -2.94
C GLU A 128 -29.45 19.10 -1.73
N GLU A 129 -28.70 18.30 -0.97
CA GLU A 129 -28.13 18.75 0.32
C GLU A 129 -26.69 19.27 0.24
N GLY A 130 -26.02 19.13 -0.93
CA GLY A 130 -24.73 19.77 -1.26
C GLY A 130 -23.72 19.82 -0.11
N MET A 131 -23.49 21.03 0.42
CA MET A 131 -22.52 21.30 1.48
C MET A 131 -22.71 20.47 2.75
N LYS A 132 -23.94 20.03 3.07
CA LYS A 132 -24.19 19.14 4.21
C LYS A 132 -23.33 17.88 4.10
N HIS A 133 -23.22 17.29 2.90
CA HIS A 133 -22.42 16.08 2.70
C HIS A 133 -20.91 16.33 2.73
N TYR A 134 -20.45 17.53 2.36
CA TYR A 134 -19.05 17.91 2.61
C TYR A 134 -18.76 17.95 4.12
N VAL A 135 -19.64 18.59 4.90
CA VAL A 135 -19.49 18.68 6.36
C VAL A 135 -19.52 17.28 7.00
N GLU A 136 -20.50 16.45 6.64
CA GLU A 136 -20.71 15.14 7.25
C GLU A 136 -19.63 14.11 6.87
N LYS A 137 -19.16 14.11 5.61
CA LYS A 137 -18.24 13.08 5.10
C LYS A 137 -16.77 13.45 5.18
N ILE A 138 -16.44 14.75 5.20
CA ILE A 138 -15.06 15.24 5.19
C ILE A 138 -14.76 16.02 6.47
N GLN A 139 -15.39 17.19 6.65
CA GLN A 139 -14.95 18.15 7.67
C GLN A 139 -15.10 17.65 9.11
N GLU A 140 -16.28 17.16 9.50
CA GLU A 140 -16.53 16.62 10.85
C GLU A 140 -15.67 15.38 11.14
N PRO A 141 -15.51 14.41 10.21
CA PRO A 141 -14.53 13.34 10.37
C PRO A 141 -13.09 13.82 10.55
N GLU A 142 -12.63 14.84 9.81
CA GLU A 142 -11.28 15.41 9.97
C GLU A 142 -11.09 16.04 11.35
N PHE A 143 -12.06 16.82 11.85
CA PHE A 143 -12.02 17.38 13.20
C PHE A 143 -11.96 16.30 14.28
N LYS A 144 -12.74 15.22 14.15
CA LYS A 144 -12.66 14.07 15.07
C LYS A 144 -11.35 13.30 14.95
N ALA A 145 -10.77 13.24 13.75
CA ALA A 145 -9.48 12.60 13.52
C ALA A 145 -8.31 13.43 14.08
N ASN A 146 -8.48 14.74 14.26
CA ASN A 146 -7.50 15.61 14.91
C ASN A 146 -7.17 15.14 16.33
N GLU A 147 -8.16 14.65 17.08
CA GLU A 147 -7.94 14.03 18.41
C GLU A 147 -7.02 12.78 18.36
N LYS A 148 -6.82 12.20 17.18
CA LYS A 148 -5.97 11.03 16.92
C LYS A 148 -4.67 11.41 16.20
N GLY A 149 -4.42 12.70 15.97
CA GLY A 149 -3.20 13.21 15.33
C GLY A 149 -3.30 13.54 13.84
N TYR A 150 -4.50 13.64 13.27
CA TYR A 150 -4.68 14.16 11.90
C TYR A 150 -4.61 15.69 11.86
N THR A 151 -3.69 16.26 11.09
CA THR A 151 -3.35 17.69 11.17
C THR A 151 -3.82 18.53 9.98
N PHE A 152 -4.29 17.91 8.88
CA PHE A 152 -4.70 18.63 7.66
C PHE A 152 -6.04 19.38 7.82
N VAL A 153 -6.69 19.34 9.00
CA VAL A 153 -7.78 20.28 9.36
C VAL A 153 -7.34 21.74 9.14
N SER A 154 -6.06 22.03 9.43
CA SER A 154 -5.38 23.30 9.19
C SER A 154 -4.46 23.14 7.96
N HIS A 155 -5.07 23.14 6.79
CA HIS A 155 -4.40 22.80 5.52
C HIS A 155 -3.31 23.81 5.13
N GLN A 156 -3.39 25.09 5.52
CA GLN A 156 -2.34 26.08 5.25
C GLN A 156 -1.07 25.75 6.06
N GLN A 157 -1.22 25.45 7.34
CA GLN A 157 -0.13 24.97 8.18
C GLN A 157 0.50 23.70 7.60
N GLU A 158 -0.32 22.72 7.21
CA GLU A 158 0.13 21.41 6.76
C GLU A 158 0.93 21.48 5.44
N VAL A 159 0.61 22.43 4.54
CA VAL A 159 1.40 22.69 3.32
C VAL A 159 2.57 23.65 3.54
N GLY A 160 2.82 24.06 4.79
CA GLY A 160 4.01 24.80 5.19
C GLY A 160 3.90 26.31 5.12
N ALA A 161 2.70 26.90 5.16
CA ALA A 161 2.55 28.37 5.17
C ALA A 161 3.37 29.03 6.28
N GLY A 162 3.32 28.48 7.51
CA GLY A 162 4.12 28.99 8.64
C GLY A 162 5.63 28.85 8.44
N TYR A 163 6.08 27.77 7.80
CA TYR A 163 7.49 27.61 7.44
C TYR A 163 7.95 28.72 6.48
N PHE A 164 7.14 29.07 5.49
CA PHE A 164 7.47 30.16 4.56
C PHE A 164 7.34 31.55 5.18
N ASP A 165 6.48 31.73 6.18
CA ASP A 165 6.43 32.94 6.99
C ASP A 165 7.71 33.13 7.81
N ASP A 166 8.24 32.06 8.42
CA ASP A 166 9.52 32.10 9.14
C ASP A 166 10.68 32.44 8.21
N VAL A 167 10.74 31.81 7.03
CA VAL A 167 11.74 32.12 6.00
C VAL A 167 11.68 33.61 5.61
N THR A 168 10.48 34.13 5.37
CA THR A 168 10.26 35.54 5.02
C THR A 168 10.71 36.46 6.15
N THR A 169 10.33 36.13 7.38
CA THR A 169 10.67 36.89 8.59
C THR A 169 12.17 36.96 8.79
N VAL A 170 12.90 35.85 8.63
CA VAL A 170 14.37 35.80 8.73
C VAL A 170 15.03 36.65 7.65
N ILE A 171 14.61 36.51 6.38
CA ILE A 171 15.16 37.29 5.25
C ILE A 171 14.97 38.79 5.46
N GLN A 172 13.81 39.18 6.00
CA GLN A 172 13.45 40.58 6.20
C GLN A 172 13.83 41.13 7.58
N GLY A 173 14.67 40.41 8.34
CA GLY A 173 15.16 40.86 9.64
C GLY A 173 14.05 41.11 10.67
N GLY A 174 12.94 40.37 10.59
CA GLY A 174 11.81 40.45 11.51
C GLY A 174 10.77 41.53 11.19
N GLN A 175 10.82 42.17 10.01
CA GLN A 175 9.97 43.33 9.69
C GLN A 175 8.99 43.11 8.53
N SER A 176 8.65 41.84 8.21
CA SER A 176 7.69 41.56 7.14
C SER A 176 6.28 42.01 7.51
N SER A 177 5.62 42.68 6.56
CA SER A 177 4.21 43.06 6.64
C SER A 177 3.29 42.18 5.78
N VAL A 178 3.82 41.09 5.21
CA VAL A 178 3.14 40.25 4.20
C VAL A 178 3.25 38.75 4.52
N THR A 179 3.29 38.39 5.80
CA THR A 179 3.15 37.00 6.25
C THR A 179 1.73 36.48 5.97
N ALA A 180 1.60 35.18 5.72
CA ALA A 180 0.39 34.55 5.22
C ALA A 180 -0.55 34.04 6.33
N LEU A 181 -0.02 33.58 7.47
CA LEU A 181 -0.84 32.98 8.53
C LEU A 181 -1.55 34.01 9.41
N THR A 182 -0.89 35.13 9.73
CA THR A 182 -1.47 36.19 10.57
C THR A 182 -2.68 36.81 9.88
N GLY A 183 -3.86 36.69 10.49
CA GLY A 183 -5.14 37.17 9.93
C GLY A 183 -5.76 36.24 8.89
N SER A 184 -5.30 34.98 8.80
CA SER A 184 -5.92 33.98 7.93
C SER A 184 -7.21 33.42 8.55
N THR A 185 -8.14 32.95 7.72
CA THR A 185 -9.34 32.25 8.19
C THR A 185 -9.00 30.96 8.95
N GLU A 186 -7.83 30.37 8.69
CA GLU A 186 -7.34 29.21 9.41
C GLU A 186 -7.02 29.57 10.87
N GLU A 187 -6.31 30.67 11.11
CA GLU A 187 -6.01 31.14 12.48
C GLU A 187 -7.28 31.45 13.29
N GLU A 188 -8.34 31.91 12.62
CA GLU A 188 -9.58 32.32 13.29
C GLU A 188 -10.59 31.19 13.52
N GLN A 189 -10.59 30.15 12.69
CA GLN A 189 -11.69 29.17 12.62
C GLN A 189 -11.26 27.72 12.88
N PHE A 190 -9.96 27.44 12.99
CA PHE A 190 -9.41 26.09 13.09
C PHE A 190 -8.46 25.93 14.28
#